data_AF-X1FTP3-F1
#
_entry.id   AF-X1FTP3-F1
#
_cell.length_a   1.000
_cell.length_b   1.000
_cell.length_c   1.000
_cell.angle_alpha   90.00
_cell.angle_beta   90.00
_cell.angle_gamma   90.00
#
_symmetry.space_group_name_H-M   'P 1'
#
loop_
_entity.id
_entity.type
_entity.pdbx_description
1 polymer ?
#
loop_
_entity_poly.entity_id
_entity_poly.type
_entity_poly.pdbx_seq_one_letter_code
_entity_poly.pdbx_strand_id
1 'polypeptide(L)'
;MEPYGLALKDFYDGNKNVKIVFHRDDGLKEEAPLSFYFRSENNFTLIGKQADKLCQGRVLDIGAGVGPHSLTLQKYGFDVLAIDISPHACEIMKKRGVLNVMCATVYDLKDVTFDTFILMGRSIGFVEDLRGLKKFFNEHAKFRIY
;
A
#
# COMPACT_ATOMS: atom_id res chain seq x y z
N MET A 1 3.26 8.31 9.45
CA MET A 1 3.66 9.65 8.99
C MET A 1 2.41 10.49 8.77
N GLU A 2 2.08 11.37 9.72
CA GLU A 2 0.82 12.15 9.75
C GLU A 2 0.66 13.14 8.58
N PRO A 3 1.68 13.90 8.14
CA PRO A 3 1.53 14.85 7.02
C PRO A 3 1.06 14.19 5.72
N TYR A 4 1.52 12.98 5.44
CA TYR A 4 1.12 12.21 4.28
C TYR A 4 -0.37 11.83 4.33
N GLY A 5 -0.84 11.35 5.48
CA GLY A 5 -2.24 10.99 5.66
C GLY A 5 -3.19 12.18 5.55
N LEU A 6 -2.82 13.32 6.14
CA LEU A 6 -3.61 14.55 6.04
C LEU A 6 -3.68 15.07 4.60
N ALA A 7 -2.57 15.07 3.88
CA ALA A 7 -2.55 15.50 2.48
C ALA A 7 -3.43 14.61 1.58
N LEU A 8 -3.42 13.28 1.80
CA LEU A 8 -4.34 12.37 1.12
C LEU A 8 -5.80 12.70 1.43
N LYS A 9 -6.12 12.98 2.70
CA LYS A 9 -7.46 13.34 3.14
C LYS A 9 -7.93 14.65 2.51
N ASP A 10 -7.12 15.71 2.57
CA ASP A 10 -7.44 17.01 1.97
C ASP A 10 -7.68 16.88 0.46
N PHE A 11 -6.84 16.09 -0.23
CA PHE A 11 -7.02 15.84 -1.65
C PHE A 11 -8.31 15.08 -1.95
N TYR A 12 -8.65 14.10 -1.11
CA TYR A 12 -9.89 13.32 -1.22
C TYR A 12 -11.12 14.19 -0.99
N ASP A 13 -11.08 15.08 0.00
CA ASP A 13 -12.15 16.00 0.37
C ASP A 13 -12.31 17.19 -0.62
N GLY A 14 -11.47 17.25 -1.66
CA GLY A 14 -11.64 18.14 -2.81
C GLY A 14 -10.56 19.20 -2.96
N ASN A 15 -9.64 19.36 -2.00
CA ASN A 15 -8.54 20.31 -2.12
C ASN A 15 -7.46 19.78 -3.08
N LYS A 16 -7.54 20.17 -4.36
CA LYS A 16 -6.56 19.74 -5.38
C LYS A 16 -5.24 20.52 -5.36
N ASN A 17 -5.12 21.55 -4.53
CA ASN A 17 -3.93 22.38 -4.41
C ASN A 17 -2.96 21.89 -3.31
N VAL A 18 -3.36 20.91 -2.51
CA VAL A 18 -2.49 20.32 -1.48
C VAL A 18 -1.33 19.57 -2.13
N LYS A 19 -0.15 19.65 -1.50
CA LYS A 19 1.09 19.07 -1.97
C LYS A 19 1.79 18.32 -0.85
N ILE A 20 2.54 17.30 -1.23
CA ILE A 20 3.51 16.65 -0.36
C ILE A 20 4.89 16.95 -0.91
N VAL A 21 5.75 17.47 -0.03
CA VAL A 21 7.16 17.72 -0.32
C VAL A 21 7.99 16.76 0.53
N PHE A 22 8.74 15.88 -0.11
CA PHE A 22 9.68 14.99 0.55
C PHE A 22 11.04 15.68 0.65
N HIS A 23 11.53 15.82 1.87
CA HIS A 23 12.89 16.27 2.14
C HIS A 23 13.75 15.04 2.38
N ARG A 24 14.82 14.90 1.61
CA ARG A 24 15.72 13.75 1.66
C ARG A 24 17.05 14.17 2.28
N ASP A 25 17.72 13.22 2.93
CA ASP A 25 19.00 13.46 3.62
C ASP A 25 20.16 13.73 2.64
N ASP A 26 19.98 13.39 1.36
CA ASP A 26 20.88 13.76 0.25
C ASP A 26 20.71 15.22 -0.20
N GLY A 27 19.87 16.00 0.49
CA GLY A 27 19.59 17.41 0.22
C GLY A 27 18.55 17.63 -0.89
N LEU A 28 18.04 16.57 -1.52
CA LEU A 28 17.03 16.69 -2.56
C LEU A 28 15.63 16.93 -1.98
N LYS A 29 14.83 17.69 -2.73
CA LYS A 29 13.40 17.89 -2.47
C LYS A 29 12.61 17.32 -3.64
N GLU A 30 11.66 16.44 -3.34
CA GLU A 30 10.78 15.83 -4.33
C GLU A 30 9.32 16.17 -4.02
N GLU A 31 8.56 16.62 -5.01
CA GLU A 31 7.10 16.71 -4.91
C GLU A 31 6.47 15.52 -5.63
N ALA A 32 5.51 14.85 -4.99
CA ALA A 32 4.71 13.82 -5.64
C ALA A 32 3.28 14.33 -5.88
N PRO A 33 2.74 14.26 -7.12
CA PRO A 33 1.38 14.67 -7.36
C PRO A 33 0.41 13.72 -6.64
N LEU A 34 -0.42 14.27 -5.76
CA LEU A 34 -1.34 13.46 -4.94
C LEU A 34 -2.30 12.62 -5.78
N SER A 35 -2.69 13.10 -6.96
CA SER A 35 -3.51 12.36 -7.93
C SER A 35 -2.92 10.99 -8.30
N PHE A 36 -1.59 10.83 -8.25
CA PHE A 36 -0.93 9.56 -8.51
C PHE A 36 -1.32 8.46 -7.50
N TYR A 37 -1.59 8.81 -6.24
CA TYR A 37 -2.02 7.83 -5.23
C TYR A 37 -3.46 7.35 -5.48
N PHE A 38 -4.29 8.20 -6.12
CA PHE A 38 -5.68 7.90 -6.46
C PHE A 38 -5.86 7.32 -7.87
N ARG A 39 -4.75 6.98 -8.56
CA ARG A 39 -4.76 6.43 -9.92
C ARG A 39 -5.62 5.16 -10.01
N SER A 40 -6.22 4.95 -11.18
CA SER A 40 -6.91 3.72 -11.57
C SER A 40 -5.95 2.75 -12.26
N GLU A 41 -6.35 1.49 -12.39
CA GLU A 41 -5.60 0.42 -13.08
C GLU A 41 -5.00 0.87 -14.42
N ASN A 42 -5.78 1.58 -15.25
CA ASN A 42 -5.32 2.06 -16.55
C ASN A 42 -4.07 2.95 -16.46
N ASN A 43 -3.92 3.68 -15.36
CA ASN A 43 -2.83 4.60 -15.07
C ASN A 43 -1.72 3.97 -14.21
N PHE A 44 -1.74 2.65 -13.97
CA PHE A 44 -0.63 1.97 -13.33
C PHE A 44 0.58 1.89 -14.28
N THR A 45 1.78 1.90 -13.71
CA THR A 45 3.00 1.60 -14.44
C THR A 45 2.96 0.15 -14.96
N LEU A 46 3.80 -0.18 -15.95
CA LEU A 46 3.89 -1.56 -16.46
C LEU A 46 4.18 -2.57 -15.35
N ILE A 47 5.07 -2.21 -14.42
CA ILE A 47 5.38 -3.05 -13.24
C ILE A 47 4.14 -3.24 -12.37
N GLY A 48 3.38 -2.17 -12.10
CA GLY A 48 2.16 -2.26 -11.30
C GLY A 48 1.11 -3.16 -11.94
N LYS A 49 0.88 -3.02 -13.25
CA LYS A 49 -0.05 -3.90 -13.99
C LYS A 49 0.41 -5.36 -13.98
N GLN A 50 1.71 -5.61 -14.09
CA GLN A 50 2.24 -6.97 -14.08
C GLN A 50 2.15 -7.60 -12.68
N ALA A 51 2.40 -6.83 -11.61
CA ALA A 51 2.27 -7.30 -10.24
C ALA A 51 0.83 -7.79 -9.97
N ASP A 52 -0.18 -7.02 -10.37
CA ASP A 52 -1.58 -7.41 -10.18
C ASP A 52 -1.93 -8.70 -10.94
N LYS A 53 -1.38 -8.90 -12.15
CA LYS A 53 -1.60 -10.11 -12.96
C LYS A 53 -0.92 -11.36 -12.39
N LEU A 54 0.14 -11.20 -11.61
CA LEU A 54 0.86 -12.29 -10.98
C LEU A 54 0.25 -12.71 -9.63
N CYS A 55 -0.73 -11.95 -9.13
CA CYS A 55 -1.42 -12.29 -7.89
C CYS A 55 -2.22 -13.58 -8.05
N GLN A 56 -2.21 -14.39 -6.98
CA GLN A 56 -2.91 -15.66 -6.89
C GLN A 56 -3.49 -15.82 -5.48
N GLY A 57 -4.60 -16.56 -5.38
CA GLY A 57 -5.23 -16.89 -4.10
C GLY A 57 -5.62 -15.66 -3.29
N ARG A 58 -5.43 -15.73 -1.97
CA ARG A 58 -5.70 -14.62 -1.05
C ARG A 58 -4.54 -13.64 -1.06
N VAL A 59 -4.83 -12.34 -1.14
CA VAL A 59 -3.81 -11.29 -1.29
C VAL A 59 -3.73 -10.40 -0.05
N LEU A 60 -2.50 -10.10 0.39
CA LEU A 60 -2.20 -9.06 1.38
C LEU A 60 -1.55 -7.85 0.70
N ASP A 61 -2.22 -6.70 0.71
CA ASP A 61 -1.70 -5.43 0.19
C ASP A 61 -1.10 -4.61 1.34
N ILE A 62 0.24 -4.62 1.44
CA ILE A 62 1.00 -4.02 2.54
C ILE A 62 1.41 -2.59 2.19
N GLY A 63 0.95 -1.64 3.00
CA GLY A 63 1.13 -0.21 2.71
C GLY A 63 0.27 0.21 1.53
N ALA A 64 -0.99 -0.24 1.54
CA ALA A 64 -1.96 -0.08 0.45
C ALA A 64 -2.28 1.39 0.15
N GLY A 65 -1.93 2.33 1.04
CA GLY A 65 -2.23 3.74 0.90
C GLY A 65 -3.73 3.96 0.78
N VAL A 66 -4.17 4.60 -0.30
CA VAL A 66 -5.60 4.81 -0.57
C VAL A 66 -6.23 3.66 -1.37
N GLY A 67 -5.55 2.53 -1.50
CA GLY A 67 -6.06 1.26 -2.03
C GLY A 67 -6.19 1.14 -3.55
N PRO A 68 -5.35 1.77 -4.40
CA PRO A 68 -5.50 1.62 -5.85
C PRO A 68 -5.37 0.15 -6.29
N HIS A 69 -4.37 -0.59 -5.80
CA HIS A 69 -4.16 -2.01 -6.14
C HIS A 69 -5.24 -2.90 -5.53
N SER A 70 -5.56 -2.73 -4.24
CA SER A 70 -6.69 -3.41 -3.59
C SER A 70 -8.02 -3.28 -4.34
N LEU A 71 -8.36 -2.09 -4.84
CA LEU A 71 -9.57 -1.88 -5.65
C LEU A 71 -9.53 -2.63 -6.99
N THR A 72 -8.38 -2.67 -7.65
CA THR A 72 -8.19 -3.40 -8.91
C THR A 72 -8.29 -4.91 -8.68
N LEU A 73 -7.56 -5.44 -7.70
CA LEU A 73 -7.53 -6.87 -7.39
C LEU A 73 -8.90 -7.40 -6.95
N GLN A 74 -9.65 -6.65 -6.15
CA GLN A 74 -11.03 -7.02 -5.82
C GLN A 74 -11.93 -7.09 -7.07
N LYS A 75 -11.77 -6.19 -8.05
CA LYS A 75 -12.54 -6.27 -9.32
C LYS A 75 -12.20 -7.52 -10.12
N TYR A 76 -10.99 -8.03 -9.98
CA TYR A 76 -10.59 -9.31 -10.57
C TYR A 76 -11.05 -10.52 -9.77
N GLY A 77 -11.74 -10.31 -8.64
CA GLY A 77 -12.31 -11.38 -7.81
C GLY A 77 -11.37 -11.92 -6.73
N PHE A 78 -10.24 -11.26 -6.45
CA PHE A 78 -9.37 -11.66 -5.35
C PHE A 78 -9.97 -11.30 -3.99
N ASP A 79 -9.79 -12.18 -2.99
CA ASP A 79 -9.92 -11.81 -1.58
C ASP A 79 -8.67 -11.05 -1.15
N VAL A 80 -8.81 -9.74 -0.97
CA VAL A 80 -7.71 -8.84 -0.62
C VAL A 80 -7.92 -8.32 0.79
N LEU A 81 -6.90 -8.44 1.64
CA LEU A 81 -6.77 -7.64 2.86
C LEU A 81 -5.81 -6.48 2.61
N ALA A 82 -6.32 -5.25 2.71
CA ALA A 82 -5.52 -4.04 2.58
C ALA A 82 -5.10 -3.53 3.96
N ILE A 83 -3.79 -3.33 4.16
CA ILE A 83 -3.26 -2.77 5.41
C ILE A 83 -2.47 -1.49 5.15
N ASP A 84 -2.66 -0.50 6.03
CA ASP A 84 -1.84 0.69 6.09
C ASP A 84 -1.77 1.18 7.55
N ILE A 85 -0.68 1.84 7.93
CA ILE A 85 -0.52 2.39 9.28
C ILE A 85 -1.26 3.72 9.46
N SER A 86 -1.63 4.38 8.36
CA SER A 86 -2.27 5.68 8.36
C SER A 86 -3.79 5.55 8.51
N PRO A 87 -4.38 6.04 9.61
CA PRO A 87 -5.83 6.00 9.81
C PRO A 87 -6.59 6.72 8.70
N HIS A 88 -6.05 7.84 8.20
CA HIS A 88 -6.63 8.59 7.09
C HIS A 88 -6.65 7.78 5.80
N ALA A 89 -5.56 7.07 5.49
CA ALA A 89 -5.48 6.23 4.30
C ALA A 89 -6.49 5.07 4.39
N CYS A 90 -6.60 4.44 5.55
CA CYS A 90 -7.59 3.39 5.82
C CYS A 90 -9.03 3.89 5.71
N GLU A 91 -9.34 5.06 6.24
CA GLU A 91 -10.68 5.66 6.12
C GLU A 91 -11.02 5.93 4.66
N ILE A 92 -10.08 6.50 3.89
CA ILE A 92 -10.25 6.75 2.46
C ILE A 92 -10.43 5.44 1.70
N MET A 93 -9.63 4.39 1.99
CA MET A 93 -9.79 3.07 1.37
C MET A 93 -11.20 2.52 1.54
N LYS A 94 -11.73 2.55 2.77
CA LYS A 94 -13.09 2.12 3.08
C LYS A 94 -14.12 2.94 2.30
N LYS A 95 -14.00 4.27 2.30
CA LYS A 95 -14.89 5.17 1.54
C LYS A 95 -14.83 4.94 0.02
N ARG A 96 -13.68 4.49 -0.49
CA ARG A 96 -13.48 4.14 -1.91
C ARG A 96 -14.01 2.75 -2.27
N GLY A 97 -14.47 1.96 -1.30
CA GLY A 97 -15.06 0.63 -1.53
C GLY A 97 -14.08 -0.55 -1.42
N VAL A 98 -12.95 -0.40 -0.73
CA VAL A 98 -12.15 -1.57 -0.32
C VAL A 98 -12.89 -2.32 0.77
N LEU A 99 -13.14 -3.62 0.56
CA LEU A 99 -14.00 -4.44 1.42
C LEU A 99 -13.32 -4.80 2.74
N ASN A 100 -12.07 -5.27 2.68
CA ASN A 100 -11.30 -5.63 3.88
C ASN A 100 -10.15 -4.64 4.08
N VAL A 101 -10.32 -3.73 5.02
CA VAL A 101 -9.31 -2.72 5.37
C VAL A 101 -8.97 -2.81 6.84
N MET A 102 -7.68 -2.89 7.16
CA MET A 102 -7.20 -2.83 8.53
C MET A 102 -6.13 -1.75 8.70
N CYS A 103 -6.31 -0.89 9.70
CA CYS A 103 -5.31 0.10 10.08
C CYS A 103 -4.29 -0.54 11.00
N ALA A 104 -3.22 -1.08 10.42
CA ALA A 104 -2.25 -1.90 11.11
C ALA A 104 -0.93 -2.01 10.34
N THR A 105 0.09 -2.51 11.02
CA THR A 105 1.33 -2.99 10.40
C THR A 105 1.21 -4.48 10.06
N VAL A 106 2.13 -4.98 9.22
CA VAL A 106 2.24 -6.42 8.96
C VAL A 106 2.58 -7.23 10.22
N TYR A 107 3.18 -6.58 11.23
CA TYR A 107 3.57 -7.21 12.49
C TYR A 107 2.38 -7.48 13.42
N ASP A 108 1.24 -6.82 13.19
CA ASP A 108 0.02 -7.00 13.97
C ASP A 108 -0.80 -8.21 13.50
N LEU A 109 -0.49 -8.74 12.31
CA LEU A 109 -1.16 -9.91 11.73
C LEU A 109 -0.72 -11.18 12.46
N LYS A 110 -1.69 -11.87 13.07
CA LYS A 110 -1.49 -13.17 13.74
C LYS A 110 -2.45 -14.20 13.18
N ASP A 111 -1.98 -15.44 13.06
CA ASP A 111 -2.79 -16.61 12.68
C ASP A 111 -3.54 -16.47 11.35
N VAL A 112 -2.98 -15.70 10.41
CA VAL A 112 -3.51 -15.52 9.05
C VAL A 112 -2.45 -15.82 8.00
N THR A 113 -2.88 -16.39 6.88
CA THR A 113 -2.02 -16.70 5.73
C THR A 113 -2.58 -16.08 4.47
N PHE A 114 -1.69 -15.75 3.55
CA PHE A 114 -2.00 -15.23 2.22
C PHE A 114 -1.12 -15.94 1.20
N ASP A 115 -1.66 -16.12 0.00
CA ASP A 115 -0.96 -16.75 -1.12
C ASP A 115 -0.07 -15.74 -1.85
N THR A 116 -0.48 -14.46 -1.87
CA THR A 116 0.31 -13.37 -2.46
C THR A 116 0.46 -12.19 -1.52
N PHE A 117 1.68 -11.65 -1.40
CA PHE A 117 1.94 -10.39 -0.74
C PHE A 117 2.29 -9.35 -1.81
N ILE A 118 1.63 -8.21 -1.81
CA ILE A 118 1.93 -7.11 -2.71
C ILE A 118 2.50 -5.91 -1.93
N LEU A 119 3.64 -5.42 -2.39
CA LEU A 119 4.42 -4.33 -1.81
C LEU A 119 4.80 -3.36 -2.93
N MET A 120 3.92 -2.39 -3.20
CA MET A 120 4.12 -1.44 -4.32
C MET A 120 4.67 -0.09 -3.87
N GLY A 121 5.32 0.60 -4.82
CA GLY A 121 5.91 1.91 -4.59
C GLY A 121 7.16 1.81 -3.72
N ARG A 122 7.15 2.47 -2.56
CA ARG A 122 8.26 2.43 -1.59
C ARG A 122 7.84 1.73 -0.29
N SER A 123 6.79 0.92 -0.31
CA SER A 123 6.24 0.32 0.91
C SER A 123 7.26 -0.56 1.63
N ILE A 124 8.12 -1.29 0.91
CA ILE A 124 9.20 -2.10 1.52
C ILE A 124 10.10 -1.32 2.48
N GLY A 125 10.19 0.02 2.35
CA GLY A 125 10.95 0.87 3.26
C GLY A 125 10.55 0.75 4.75
N PHE A 126 9.38 0.19 5.08
CA PHE A 126 9.01 -0.07 6.48
C PHE A 126 9.96 -1.04 7.19
N VAL A 127 10.71 -1.87 6.45
CA VAL A 127 11.71 -2.78 7.03
C VAL A 127 13.02 -2.08 7.39
N GLU A 128 13.15 -0.78 7.09
CA GLU A 128 14.28 0.10 7.40
C GLU A 128 15.60 -0.27 6.70
N ASP A 129 16.17 -1.43 7.03
CA ASP A 129 17.46 -1.90 6.55
C ASP A 129 17.45 -3.39 6.16
N LEU A 130 18.60 -3.90 5.72
CA LEU A 130 18.74 -5.30 5.31
C LEU A 130 18.50 -6.30 6.45
N ARG A 131 18.75 -5.90 7.71
CA ARG A 131 18.48 -6.76 8.87
C ARG A 131 16.99 -6.84 9.12
N GLY A 132 16.28 -5.72 9.04
CA GLY A 132 14.82 -5.69 9.10
C GLY A 132 14.17 -6.45 7.95
N LEU A 133 14.73 -6.37 6.74
CA LEU A 133 14.26 -7.18 5.59
C LEU A 133 14.42 -8.68 5.86
N LYS A 134 15.59 -9.09 6.38
CA LYS A 134 15.82 -10.49 6.76
C LYS A 134 14.84 -10.97 7.83
N LYS A 135 14.57 -10.12 8.84
CA LYS A 135 13.58 -10.39 9.88
C LYS A 135 12.18 -10.56 9.28
N PHE A 136 11.79 -9.65 8.38
CA PHE A 136 10.50 -9.70 7.69
C PHE A 136 10.28 -11.02 6.95
N PHE A 137 11.26 -11.47 6.16
CA PHE A 137 11.15 -12.76 5.47
C PHE A 137 11.13 -13.95 6.42
N ASN A 138 11.93 -13.91 7.49
CA ASN A 138 12.00 -15.02 8.45
C ASN A 138 10.74 -15.15 9.31
N GLU A 139 10.05 -14.07 9.60
CA GLU A 139 8.96 -14.06 10.59
C GLU A 139 7.58 -13.88 9.97
N HIS A 140 7.46 -13.11 8.87
CA HIS A 140 6.16 -12.65 8.34
C HIS A 140 5.90 -13.04 6.88
N ALA A 141 6.94 -13.19 6.06
CA ALA A 141 6.83 -13.63 4.67
C ALA A 141 7.54 -14.98 4.45
N LYS A 142 7.15 -15.97 5.25
CA LYS A 142 7.68 -17.34 5.13
C LYS A 142 7.15 -18.00 3.87
N PHE A 143 8.00 -18.19 2.88
CA PHE A 143 7.67 -18.99 1.70
C PHE A 143 7.66 -20.47 2.09
N ARG A 144 6.52 -21.14 1.89
CA ARG A 144 6.49 -22.60 1.86
C ARG A 144 7.02 -23.04 0.50
N ILE A 145 8.27 -23.48 0.47
CA ILE A 145 8.83 -24.17 -0.70
C ILE A 145 8.31 -25.61 -0.62
N TYR A 146 7.51 -26.01 -1.61
CA TYR A 146 7.11 -27.41 -1.82
C TYR A 146 8.18 -28.14 -2.63
#